data_AF-A0A4V2TP76-F1
#
_entry.id   AF-A0A4V2TP76-F1
#
_cell.length_a   1.000
_cell.length_b   1.000
_cell.length_c   1.000
_cell.angle_alpha   90.00
_cell.angle_beta   90.00
_cell.angle_gamma   90.00
#
_symmetry.space_group_name_H-M   'P 1'
#
loop_
_entity.id
_entity.type
_entity.pdbx_description
1 polymer ?
#
loop_
_entity_poly.entity_id
_entity_poly.type
_entity_poly.pdbx_seq_one_letter_code
_entity_poly.pdbx_strand_id
1 'polypeptide(L)'
;MVNYIKLLDKINLQKYIYLIDVFLSNEITVSCFLEHFLQTRREDNYWLTSSFDDEVNSIMDSIFLDIDEYNPEELYDPSDGFNINEEELRIRLDNKVSLLKKLI
;
A
#
# COMPACT_ATOMS: atom_id res chain seq x y z
N MET A 1 17.91 -19.12 0.44
CA MET A 1 18.04 -18.73 1.86
C MET A 1 16.64 -18.29 2.28
N VAL A 2 15.96 -19.00 3.18
CA VAL A 2 14.60 -18.64 3.57
C VAL A 2 14.72 -17.44 4.51
N ASN A 3 14.43 -16.24 4.00
CA ASN A 3 14.34 -15.04 4.84
C ASN A 3 13.12 -15.23 5.75
N TYR A 4 13.37 -15.57 7.01
CA TYR A 4 12.30 -15.63 8.01
C TYR A 4 11.92 -14.20 8.34
N ILE A 5 10.80 -13.74 7.78
CA ILE A 5 10.23 -12.44 8.12
C ILE A 5 9.94 -12.42 9.62
N LYS A 6 10.22 -11.29 10.26
CA LYS A 6 9.97 -11.13 11.70
C LYS A 6 8.48 -11.29 11.99
N LEU A 7 8.11 -12.00 13.06
CA LEU A 7 6.70 -12.11 13.48
C LEU A 7 6.05 -10.74 13.67
N LEU A 8 6.83 -9.77 14.15
CA LEU A 8 6.37 -8.40 14.35
C LEU A 8 6.07 -7.68 13.03
N ASP A 9 6.79 -7.98 11.96
CA ASP A 9 6.49 -7.47 10.61
C ASP A 9 5.14 -7.99 10.14
N LYS A 10 4.87 -9.29 10.32
CA LYS A 10 3.57 -9.89 9.97
C LYS A 10 2.40 -9.19 10.66
N ILE A 11 2.54 -8.97 11.97
CA ILE A 11 1.50 -8.30 12.78
C ILE A 11 1.25 -6.88 12.28
N ASN A 12 2.32 -6.12 12.01
CA ASN A 12 2.19 -4.73 11.57
C ASN A 12 1.74 -4.60 10.11
N LEU A 13 2.06 -5.56 9.23
CA LEU A 13 1.61 -5.58 7.84
C LEU A 13 0.12 -5.90 7.69
N GLN A 14 -0.44 -6.71 8.60
CA GLN A 14 -1.80 -7.23 8.46
C GLN A 14 -2.86 -6.14 8.30
N LYS A 15 -2.70 -4.99 8.96
CA LYS A 15 -3.63 -3.85 8.86
C LYS A 15 -3.64 -3.23 7.45
N TYR A 16 -2.48 -3.12 6.81
CA TYR A 16 -2.37 -2.59 5.44
C TYR A 16 -2.89 -3.60 4.42
N ILE A 17 -2.52 -4.88 4.56
CA ILE A 17 -3.00 -5.93 3.67
C ILE A 17 -4.52 -6.02 3.73
N TYR A 18 -5.10 -6.02 4.93
CA TYR A 18 -6.54 -6.03 5.11
C TYR A 18 -7.20 -4.82 4.43
N LEU A 19 -6.71 -3.62 4.69
CA LEU A 19 -7.28 -2.40 4.11
C LEU A 19 -7.21 -2.39 2.57
N ILE A 20 -6.09 -2.82 2.00
CA ILE A 20 -5.94 -2.92 0.55
C ILE A 20 -6.86 -4.00 -0.02
N ASP A 21 -6.97 -5.17 0.63
CA ASP A 21 -7.87 -6.24 0.17
C ASP A 21 -9.34 -5.78 0.14
N VAL A 22 -9.79 -5.03 1.15
CA VAL A 22 -11.15 -4.45 1.21
C VAL A 22 -11.36 -3.40 0.10
N PHE A 23 -10.33 -2.63 -0.23
CA PHE A 23 -10.38 -1.71 -1.38
C PHE A 23 -10.48 -2.48 -2.70
N LEU A 24 -9.60 -3.47 -2.90
CA LEU A 24 -9.56 -4.30 -4.12
C LEU A 24 -10.85 -5.13 -4.31
N SER A 25 -11.54 -5.51 -3.24
CA SER A 25 -12.85 -6.18 -3.31
C SER A 25 -14.03 -5.27 -3.65
N ASN A 26 -13.80 -3.96 -3.79
CA ASN A 26 -14.81 -2.91 -3.99
C ASN A 26 -15.78 -2.73 -2.81
N GLU A 27 -15.40 -3.16 -1.60
CA GLU A 27 -16.19 -2.93 -0.39
C GLU A 27 -16.10 -1.48 0.11
N ILE A 28 -14.99 -0.79 -0.21
CA ILE A 28 -14.80 0.64 0.08
C ILE A 28 -14.42 1.41 -1.20
N THR A 29 -14.74 2.70 -1.20
CA THR A 29 -14.33 3.62 -2.27
C THR A 29 -12.85 3.99 -2.15
N VAL A 30 -12.26 4.49 -3.24
CA VAL A 30 -10.89 5.01 -3.23
C VAL A 30 -10.70 6.13 -2.20
N SER A 31 -11.64 7.06 -2.05
CA SER A 31 -11.54 8.12 -1.05
C SER A 31 -11.48 7.57 0.39
N CYS A 32 -12.31 6.57 0.71
CA CYS A 32 -12.31 5.92 2.02
C CYS A 32 -11.00 5.15 2.26
N PHE A 33 -10.52 4.44 1.23
CA PHE A 33 -9.24 3.75 1.26
C PHE A 33 -8.08 4.72 1.57
N LEU A 34 -7.95 5.81 0.81
CA LEU A 34 -6.88 6.79 0.97
C LEU A 34 -6.90 7.43 2.36
N GLU A 35 -8.07 7.84 2.83
CA GLU A 35 -8.24 8.43 4.17
C GLU A 35 -7.74 7.46 5.26
N HIS A 36 -8.22 6.22 5.24
CA HIS A 36 -7.86 5.22 6.23
C HIS A 36 -6.40 4.78 6.12
N PHE A 37 -5.85 4.69 4.91
CA PHE A 37 -4.47 4.31 4.69
C PHE A 37 -3.53 5.37 5.25
N LEU A 38 -3.76 6.65 4.89
CA LEU A 38 -2.94 7.77 5.33
C LEU A 38 -3.04 7.99 6.84
N GLN A 39 -4.23 7.82 7.43
CA GLN A 39 -4.41 7.85 8.88
C GLN A 39 -3.61 6.72 9.54
N THR A 40 -3.76 5.48 9.06
CA THR A 40 -3.06 4.31 9.61
C THR A 40 -1.54 4.50 9.55
N ARG A 41 -1.01 4.98 8.43
CA ARG A 41 0.43 5.27 8.26
C ARG A 41 0.92 6.37 9.19
N ARG A 42 0.15 7.45 9.37
CA ARG A 42 0.54 8.57 10.25
C ARG A 42 0.69 8.12 11.71
N GLU A 43 -0.09 7.14 12.13
CA GLU A 43 -0.08 6.60 13.50
C GLU A 43 0.85 5.39 13.66
N ASP A 44 1.43 4.88 12.57
CA ASP A 44 2.27 3.68 12.59
C ASP A 44 3.75 3.99 12.81
N ASN A 45 4.12 4.08 14.09
CA ASN A 45 5.52 4.20 14.48
C ASN A 45 6.40 3.06 13.96
N TYR A 46 5.86 1.85 13.75
CA TYR A 46 6.67 0.71 13.32
C TYR A 46 7.25 0.92 11.91
N TRP A 47 6.39 1.38 11.00
CA TRP A 47 6.81 1.77 9.65
C TRP A 47 7.63 3.06 9.67
N LEU A 48 7.22 4.08 10.43
CA LEU A 48 7.92 5.37 10.47
C LEU A 48 9.36 5.28 10.99
N THR A 49 9.68 4.29 11.84
CA THR A 49 11.05 4.04 12.30
C THR A 49 11.78 2.99 11.46
N SER A 50 11.25 2.66 10.27
CA SER A 50 11.79 1.66 9.34
C SER A 50 12.07 0.30 9.99
N SER A 51 11.17 -0.15 10.87
CA SER A 51 11.39 -1.38 11.65
C SER A 51 11.17 -2.68 10.87
N PHE A 52 10.45 -2.61 9.74
CA PHE A 52 10.29 -3.74 8.83
C PHE A 52 11.64 -4.18 8.24
N ASP A 53 11.71 -5.43 7.80
CA ASP A 53 12.81 -5.89 6.94
C ASP A 53 12.90 -5.05 5.65
N ASP A 54 14.11 -4.87 5.11
CA ASP A 54 14.38 -3.95 3.99
C ASP A 54 13.50 -4.20 2.75
N GLU A 55 13.26 -5.48 2.42
CA GLU A 55 12.39 -5.87 1.31
C GLU A 55 10.94 -5.44 1.55
N VAL A 56 10.46 -5.60 2.77
CA VAL A 56 9.11 -5.19 3.17
C VAL A 56 8.98 -3.67 3.16
N ASN A 57 9.94 -2.95 3.76
CA ASN A 57 9.98 -1.49 3.73
C ASN A 57 9.93 -0.98 2.29
N SER A 58 10.73 -1.55 1.38
CA SER A 58 10.75 -1.14 -0.02
C SER A 58 9.39 -1.33 -0.71
N ILE A 59 8.68 -2.42 -0.44
CA ILE A 59 7.35 -2.64 -1.02
C ILE A 59 6.33 -1.66 -0.42
N MET A 60 6.36 -1.47 0.90
CA MET A 60 5.46 -0.57 1.61
C MET A 60 5.66 0.89 1.16
N ASP A 61 6.90 1.35 1.02
CA ASP A 61 7.23 2.69 0.52
C ASP A 61 6.75 2.86 -0.93
N SER A 62 6.87 1.83 -1.76
CA SER A 62 6.33 1.86 -3.13
C SER A 62 4.80 1.93 -3.16
N ILE A 63 4.10 1.26 -2.23
CA ILE A 63 2.64 1.41 -2.07
C ILE A 63 2.30 2.86 -1.69
N PHE A 64 3.06 3.45 -0.77
CA PHE A 64 2.82 4.83 -0.36
C PHE A 64 3.02 5.81 -1.52
N LEU A 65 4.04 5.61 -2.36
CA LEU A 65 4.26 6.43 -3.55
C LEU A 65 3.10 6.33 -4.55
N ASP A 66 2.61 5.12 -4.84
CA ASP A 66 1.44 4.97 -5.73
C ASP A 66 0.20 5.71 -5.19
N ILE A 67 0.03 5.72 -3.86
CA ILE A 67 -1.06 6.43 -3.18
C ILE A 67 -0.88 7.96 -3.28
N ASP A 68 0.36 8.46 -3.20
CA ASP A 68 0.70 9.88 -3.34
C ASP A 68 0.55 10.36 -4.79
N GLU A 69 0.86 9.48 -5.75
CA GLU A 69 0.73 9.69 -7.20
C GLU A 69 -0.72 9.56 -7.72
N TYR A 70 -1.62 9.00 -6.91
CA TYR A 70 -3.02 8.83 -7.29
C TYR A 70 -3.73 10.16 -7.47
N ASN A 71 -4.40 10.30 -8.61
CA ASN A 71 -5.31 11.40 -8.88
C ASN A 71 -6.68 10.86 -9.29
N PRO A 72 -7.78 11.47 -8.76
CA PRO A 72 -9.12 11.13 -9.24
C PRO A 72 -9.26 11.49 -10.72
N GLU A 73 -10.15 10.80 -11.43
CA GLU A 73 -10.33 10.92 -12.88
C GLU A 73 -10.50 12.37 -13.36
N GLU A 74 -11.15 13.20 -12.53
CA GLU A 74 -11.40 14.63 -12.78
C GLU A 74 -10.12 15.48 -12.79
N LEU A 75 -9.06 15.01 -12.14
CA LEU A 75 -7.74 15.64 -12.00
C LEU A 75 -6.64 14.85 -12.72
N TYR A 76 -6.96 13.69 -13.30
CA TYR A 76 -6.01 12.84 -13.98
C TYR A 76 -5.52 13.51 -15.27
N ASP A 77 -4.21 13.78 -15.34
CA ASP A 77 -3.54 14.27 -16.55
C ASP A 77 -2.72 13.14 -17.18
N PRO A 78 -3.13 12.58 -18.34
CA PRO A 78 -2.38 11.53 -19.02
C PRO A 78 -1.01 12.01 -19.57
N SER A 79 -0.74 13.31 -19.55
CA SER A 79 0.55 13.90 -19.92
C SER A 79 1.54 13.93 -18.75
N ASP A 80 1.04 13.76 -17.52
CA ASP A 80 1.87 13.64 -16.32
C ASP A 80 2.28 12.18 -16.13
N GLY A 81 3.57 11.89 -16.33
CA GLY A 81 4.10 10.53 -16.24
C GLY A 81 4.11 9.94 -14.83
N PHE A 82 3.79 10.75 -13.80
CA PHE A 82 3.72 10.30 -12.42
C PHE A 82 2.29 10.04 -11.96
N ASN A 83 1.28 10.71 -12.53
CA ASN A 83 -0.08 10.55 -12.03
C ASN A 83 -0.67 9.20 -12.44
N ILE A 84 -1.38 8.57 -11.52
CA ILE A 84 -2.12 7.33 -11.78
C ILE A 84 -3.60 7.49 -11.45
N ASN A 85 -4.46 6.84 -12.23
CA ASN A 85 -5.89 6.78 -11.96
C ASN A 85 -6.24 5.59 -11.05
N GLU A 86 -7.53 5.41 -10.75
CA GLU A 86 -7.97 4.34 -9.83
C GLU A 86 -7.71 2.94 -10.39
N GLU A 87 -7.86 2.74 -11.70
CA GLU A 87 -7.61 1.45 -12.34
C GLU A 87 -6.14 1.04 -12.20
N GLU A 88 -5.21 1.94 -12.52
CA GLU A 88 -3.78 1.69 -12.38
C GLU A 88 -3.38 1.49 -10.91
N LEU A 89 -3.94 2.29 -9.98
CA LEU A 89 -3.72 2.11 -8.55
C LEU A 89 -4.13 0.71 -8.10
N ARG A 90 -5.30 0.21 -8.52
CA ARG A 90 -5.76 -1.14 -8.17
C ARG A 90 -4.82 -2.22 -8.69
N ILE A 91 -4.38 -2.13 -9.94
CA ILE A 91 -3.44 -3.09 -10.54
C ILE A 91 -2.11 -3.09 -9.78
N ARG A 92 -1.58 -1.91 -9.46
CA ARG A 92 -0.31 -1.78 -8.74
C ARG A 92 -0.40 -2.31 -7.31
N LEU A 93 -1.51 -2.04 -6.61
CA LEU A 93 -1.76 -2.54 -5.27
C LEU A 93 -1.93 -4.07 -5.23
N ASP A 94 -2.67 -4.65 -6.16
CA ASP A 94 -2.86 -6.12 -6.23
C ASP A 94 -1.51 -6.85 -6.38
N ASN A 95 -0.66 -6.34 -7.28
CA ASN A 95 0.70 -6.86 -7.47
C ASN A 95 1.54 -6.77 -6.19
N LYS A 96 1.55 -5.61 -5.52
CA LYS A 96 2.37 -5.38 -4.32
C LYS A 96 1.87 -6.14 -3.10
N VAL A 97 0.55 -6.22 -2.90
CA VAL A 97 -0.05 -7.04 -1.83
C VAL A 97 0.20 -8.52 -2.06
N SER A 98 0.14 -8.98 -3.30
CA SER A 98 0.50 -10.36 -3.65
C SER A 98 1.96 -10.68 -3.34
N LEU A 99 2.87 -9.70 -3.44
CA LEU A 99 4.27 -9.86 -3.00
C LEU A 99 4.36 -9.90 -1.47
N LEU A 100 3.75 -8.96 -0.76
CA LEU A 100 3.73 -8.95 0.72
C LEU A 100 3.19 -10.27 1.28
N LYS A 101 2.08 -10.77 0.75
CA LYS A 101 1.46 -12.04 1.16
C LYS A 101 2.36 -13.27 0.95
N LYS A 102 3.35 -13.22 0.06
CA LYS A 102 4.33 -14.31 -0.14
C LYS A 102 5.48 -14.26 0.85
N LEU A 103 5.76 -13.09 1.43
CA LEU A 103 6.80 -12.90 2.43
C LEU A 103 6.32 -13.32 3.84
N ILE A 104 5.01 -13.29 4.06
CA ILE A 104 4.32 -13.62 5.31
C ILE A 104 3.92 -15.09 5.35
#